data_AF-A0A840YWG3-F1
#
_entry.id   AF-A0A840YWG3-F1
#
_cell.length_a   1.000
_cell.length_b   1.000
_cell.length_c   1.000
_cell.angle_alpha   90.00
_cell.angle_beta   90.00
_cell.angle_gamma   90.00
#
_symmetry.space_group_name_H-M   'P 1'
#
loop_
_entity.id
_entity.type
_entity.pdbx_description
1 polymer ?
#
loop_
_entity_poly.entity_id
_entity_poly.type
_entity_poly.pdbx_seq_one_letter_code
_entity_poly.pdbx_strand_id
1 'polypeptide(L)' 'MRKSLLVVALIALPMTLSACGGSGDGSDSAPGGVSADQARTLNDAAAMLDANSVSANAVGIEPETNS' A
#
# COMPACT_ATOMS: atom_id res chain seq x y z
N MET A 1 -33.29 -31.70 -11.71
CA MET A 1 -32.38 -31.39 -10.57
C MET A 1 -31.02 -30.83 -11.01
N ARG A 2 -30.31 -31.41 -11.99
CA ARG A 2 -29.01 -30.89 -12.49
C ARG A 2 -29.05 -29.46 -13.04
N LYS A 3 -30.16 -29.09 -13.70
CA LYS A 3 -30.39 -27.74 -14.25
C LYS A 3 -30.56 -26.66 -13.16
N SER A 4 -31.16 -27.00 -12.02
CA SER A 4 -31.32 -26.07 -10.89
C SER A 4 -30.01 -25.81 -10.16
N LEU A 5 -29.11 -26.80 -10.09
CA LEU A 5 -27.78 -26.62 -9.50
C LEU A 5 -26.92 -25.63 -10.30
N LEU A 6 -27.03 -25.67 -11.63
CA LEU A 6 -26.30 -24.78 -12.55
C LEU A 6 -26.73 -23.31 -12.39
N VAL A 7 -28.02 -23.07 -12.16
CA VAL A 7 -28.56 -21.72 -11.94
C VAL A 7 -28.09 -21.13 -10.60
N VAL A 8 -28.02 -21.94 -9.54
CA VAL A 8 -27.51 -21.51 -8.24
C VAL A 8 -26.02 -21.20 -8.30
N ALA A 9 -25.23 -22.01 -9.01
CA ALA A 9 -23.80 -21.77 -9.20
C ALA A 9 -23.50 -20.49 -9.99
N LEU A 10 -24.31 -20.17 -11.01
CA LEU A 10 -24.18 -18.95 -11.82
C LEU A 10 -24.49 -17.67 -11.04
N ILE A 11 -25.40 -17.72 -10.07
CA ILE A 11 -25.78 -16.57 -9.24
C ILE A 11 -24.83 -16.40 -8.06
N ALA A 12 -24.30 -17.49 -7.50
CA ALA A 12 -23.40 -17.43 -6.35
C ALA A 12 -21.97 -16.98 -6.71
N LEU A 13 -21.52 -17.22 -7.96
CA LEU A 13 -20.17 -16.89 -8.42
C LEU A 13 -19.82 -15.39 -8.35
N PRO A 14 -20.66 -14.43 -8.80
CA PRO A 14 -20.33 -13.02 -8.69
C PRO A 14 -20.33 -12.50 -7.25
N MET A 15 -21.08 -13.13 -6.34
CA MET A 15 -21.15 -12.71 -4.93
C MET A 15 -19.89 -13.06 -4.13
N THR A 16 -19.16 -14.11 -4.51
CA THR A 16 -17.90 -14.49 -3.85
C THR A 16 -16.69 -13.68 -4.35
N LEU A 17 -16.77 -13.08 -5.54
CA LEU A 17 -15.70 -12.21 -6.06
C LEU A 17 -15.65 -10.84 -5.37
N SER A 18 -16.75 -10.35 -4.80
CA SER A 18 -16.75 -9.10 -4.01
C SER A 18 -15.97 -9.20 -2.69
N ALA A 19 -15.68 -10.41 -2.20
CA ALA A 19 -14.89 -10.60 -0.99
C ALA A 19 -13.36 -10.55 -1.23
N CYS A 20 -12.91 -10.70 -2.48
CA CYS A 20 -11.48 -10.76 -2.82
C CYS A 20 -11.03 -9.58 -3.72
N GLY A 21 -11.96 -8.71 -4.14
CA GLY A 21 -11.67 -7.58 -5.04
C GLY A 21 -12.51 -6.33 -4.77
N GLY A 22 -13.19 -6.26 -3.63
CA GLY A 22 -14.02 -5.13 -3.23
C GLY A 22 -13.25 -3.93 -2.66
N SER A 23 -12.22 -3.44 -3.36
CA SER A 23 -11.95 -1.99 -3.40
C SER A 23 -12.74 -1.46 -4.60
N GLY A 24 -14.06 -1.45 -4.42
CA GLY A 24 -15.06 -1.02 -5.39
C GLY A 24 -15.25 0.49 -5.44
N ASP A 25 -14.25 1.25 -5.01
CA ASP A 25 -14.08 2.65 -5.31
C ASP A 25 -12.60 2.89 -5.63
N GLY A 26 -12.32 3.56 -6.74
CA GLY A 26 -10.96 3.98 -7.09
C GLY A 26 -10.43 5.10 -6.19
N SER A 27 -10.69 5.03 -4.88
CA SER A 27 -10.56 6.16 -3.96
C SER A 27 -9.61 5.90 -2.80
N ASP A 28 -9.48 4.66 -2.31
CA ASP A 28 -8.66 4.40 -1.13
C ASP A 28 -7.50 3.49 -1.48
N SER A 29 -6.40 4.15 -1.88
CA SER A 29 -5.02 3.67 -1.83
C SER A 29 -4.86 2.17 -2.14
N ALA A 30 -4.42 1.88 -3.37
CA ALA A 30 -3.89 0.55 -3.72
C ALA A 30 -2.98 0.03 -2.60
N PRO A 31 -2.90 -1.29 -2.35
CA PRO A 31 -2.03 -1.84 -1.30
C PRO A 31 -0.61 -1.24 -1.40
N GLY A 32 -0.20 -0.47 -0.39
CA GLY A 32 1.07 0.27 -0.37
C GLY A 32 1.02 1.73 -0.80
N GLY A 33 -0.14 2.26 -1.20
CA GLY A 33 -0.38 3.68 -1.46
C GLY A 33 -0.64 4.46 -0.17
N VAL A 34 -0.22 5.72 -0.14
CA VAL A 34 -0.56 6.68 0.92
C VAL A 34 -1.62 7.65 0.40
N SER A 35 -2.57 8.05 1.26
CA SER A 35 -3.51 9.11 0.90
C SER A 35 -2.81 10.46 0.76
N ALA A 36 -3.44 11.43 0.09
CA ALA A 36 -2.85 12.76 -0.10
C ALA A 36 -2.52 13.47 1.23
N ASP A 37 -3.35 13.29 2.27
CA ASP A 37 -3.11 13.86 3.59
C ASP A 37 -2.00 13.14 4.36
N GLN A 38 -1.88 11.81 4.17
CA GLN A 38 -0.74 11.05 4.69
C GLN A 38 0.56 11.48 4.02
N ALA A 39 0.55 11.73 2.70
CA ALA A 39 1.73 12.23 2.00
C ALA A 39 2.18 13.61 2.50
N ARG A 40 1.23 14.53 2.78
CA ARG A 40 1.54 15.84 3.38
C ARG A 40 2.17 15.70 4.76
N THR A 41 1.55 14.91 5.63
CA THR A 41 2.08 14.64 6.97
C THR A 41 3.48 14.04 6.92
N LEU A 42 3.73 13.11 5.99
CA LEU A 42 5.02 12.47 5.82
C LEU A 42 6.08 13.45 5.31
N ASN A 43 5.71 14.36 4.40
CA ASN A 43 6.59 15.43 3.93
C ASN A 43 6.97 16.40 5.05
N ASP A 44 6.01 16.79 5.89
CA ASP A 44 6.26 17.67 7.04
C ASP A 44 7.21 17.00 8.05
N ALA A 45 7.01 15.70 8.31
CA ALA A 45 7.91 14.92 9.15
C ALA A 45 9.33 14.82 8.56
N ALA A 46 9.45 14.62 7.24
CA ALA A 46 10.74 14.57 6.56
C ALA A 46 11.49 15.91 6.65
N ALA A 47 10.78 17.03 6.53
CA ALA A 47 11.36 18.37 6.68
C ALA A 47 11.91 18.61 8.10
N MET A 48 11.26 18.06 9.14
CA MET A 48 11.76 18.13 10.51
C MET A 48 13.03 17.30 10.75
N LEU A 49 13.14 16.15 10.07
CA LEU A 49 14.32 15.29 10.13
C LEU A 49 15.51 15.90 9.39
N ASP A 50 15.27 16.51 8.24
CA ASP A 50 16.31 17.17 7.43
C ASP A 50 17.01 18.29 8.21
N ALA A 51 16.25 19.09 8.97
CA ALA A 51 16.78 20.14 9.83
C ALA A 51 17.72 19.63 10.95
N ASN A 52 17.59 18.37 11.36
CA ASN A 52 18.46 17.71 12.34
C ASN A 52 19.40 16.67 11.70
N SER A 53 19.51 16.67 10.38
CA SER A 53 20.35 15.71 9.68
C SER A 53 21.83 15.97 9.95
N VAL A 54 22.60 14.89 10.10
CA VAL A 54 24.05 14.92 10.28
C VAL A 54 24.72 14.32 9.05
N SER A 55 25.85 14.88 8.63
CA SER A 55 26.60 14.34 7.49
C SER A 55 27.08 12.91 7.78
N ALA A 56 27.10 12.02 6.79
CA ALA A 56 27.60 10.66 6.95
C ALA A 56 29.05 10.62 7.49
N ASN A 57 29.87 11.59 7.09
CA ASN A 57 31.23 11.79 7.60
C ASN A 57 31.25 12.14 9.10
N ALA A 58 30.26 12.90 9.60
CA ALA A 58 30.14 13.23 11.02
C ALA A 58 29.72 12.03 11.89
N VAL A 59 29.12 11.00 11.30
CA VAL A 59 28.72 9.75 11.98
C VAL A 59 29.83 8.69 11.90
N GLY A 60 30.95 8.97 11.21
CA GLY A 60 32.05 8.02 11.07
C GLY A 60 31.67 6.77 10.27
N ILE A 61 30.67 6.88 9.38
CA ILE A 61 30.32 5.82 8.45
C ILE A 61 31.38 5.86 7.34
N GLU A 62 32.46 5.11 7.53
CA GLU A 62 33.42 4.85 6.46
C GLU A 62 32.76 3.95 5.41
N PRO A 63 32.92 4.23 4.11
CA PRO A 63 32.39 3.34 3.09
C PRO A 63 33.05 1.97 3.24
N GLU A 64 32.27 0.97 3.65
CA GLU A 64 32.67 -0.43 3.71
C GLU A 64 33.15 -0.87 2.32
N THR A 65 34.47 -0.78 2.07
CA THR A 65 35.08 -1.31 0.85
C THR A 65 35.15 -2.83 0.97
N ASN A 66 34.04 -3.51 0.66
CA ASN A 66 34.02 -4.98 0.57
C ASN A 66 35.02 -5.40 -0.52
N SER A 67 36.18 -5.90 -0.07
CA SER A 67 37.30 -6.35 -0.91
C SER A 67 37.25 -7.86 -1.09
#